data_AF-A0A231RHZ0-F1
#
_entry.id   AF-A0A231RHZ0-F1
#
_cell.length_a   1.000
_cell.length_b   1.000
_cell.length_c   1.000
_cell.angle_alpha   90.00
_cell.angle_beta   90.00
_cell.angle_gamma   90.00
#
_symmetry.space_group_name_H-M   'P 1'
#
loop_
_entity.id
_entity.type
_entity.pdbx_description
1 polymer ?
#
loop_
_entity_poly.entity_id
_entity_poly.type
_entity_poly.pdbx_seq_one_letter_code
_entity_poly.pdbx_strand_id
1 'polypeptide(L)'
;MAAIVWVVLLMAVLYLAQRLVFNLLGFRSLTYSRSFSSLRLHAGQSVWMNETIANRKRMPLPWLRVESMLPAQLVFKQRESDMAIHRGDRLQNHASLFSVPPYTEIVRKHEVVCPQRGRYRVDSYTITLGDWIGVPGKSDKRTADCELVVYPAVKDIRDFPLDARKYLQSVRSAASPIMEDHPHVAGIRPYREGDSFRMVNWSATAKTGQLLVHKRESMQDNDLTILLNAELLDQEHNRRITSEQFEDALSYAASAAHYVISGGGKAGFIFNGVRGEGQTEIYRAPARAGAAHMDNLLEAMAEFRPVTALGLSYLLEQLIEERKRGLNYLLVTAFIDGKQEKLIARLRSQGNTVQPLLLWKEEAANGRKTGT
;
A
#
# COMPACT_ATOMS: atom_id res chain seq x y z
N MET A 1 45.83 1.67 -56.67
CA MET A 1 46.13 0.83 -55.48
C MET A 1 46.65 1.66 -54.31
N ALA A 2 47.75 2.42 -54.44
CA ALA A 2 48.31 3.20 -53.32
C ALA A 2 47.35 4.23 -52.69
N ALA A 3 46.58 4.98 -53.49
CA ALA A 3 45.62 5.97 -52.97
C ALA A 3 44.51 5.34 -52.11
N ILE A 4 44.03 4.15 -52.48
CA ILE A 4 42.99 3.43 -51.73
C ILE A 4 43.52 3.00 -50.36
N VAL A 5 44.77 2.53 -50.31
CA VAL A 5 45.44 2.14 -49.05
C VAL A 5 45.55 3.33 -48.09
N TRP A 6 45.92 4.51 -48.60
CA TRP A 6 46.00 5.73 -47.78
C TRP A 6 44.64 6.19 -47.26
N VAL A 7 43.57 6.09 -48.07
CA VAL A 7 42.21 6.43 -47.63
C VAL A 7 41.74 5.47 -46.52
N VAL A 8 41.98 4.17 -46.68
CA VAL A 8 41.62 3.17 -45.65
C VAL A 8 42.37 3.40 -44.35
N LEU A 9 43.68 3.67 -44.42
CA LEU A 9 44.49 3.99 -43.24
C LEU A 9 44.00 5.27 -42.53
N LEU A 10 43.68 6.33 -43.30
CA LEU A 10 43.14 7.57 -42.74
C LEU A 10 41.81 7.33 -42.03
N MET A 11 40.88 6.58 -42.65
CA MET A 11 39.60 6.24 -42.01
C MET A 11 39.79 5.40 -40.74
N ALA A 12 40.72 4.45 -40.74
CA ALA A 12 41.03 3.66 -39.56
C ALA A 12 41.57 4.51 -38.41
N VAL A 13 42.49 5.45 -38.71
CA VAL A 13 43.02 6.39 -37.72
C VAL A 13 41.93 7.32 -37.19
N LEU A 14 41.08 7.87 -38.05
CA LEU A 14 39.95 8.71 -37.65
C LEU A 14 38.96 7.95 -36.76
N TYR A 15 38.65 6.70 -37.11
CA TYR A 15 37.78 5.84 -36.32
C TYR A 15 38.38 5.56 -34.92
N LEU A 16 39.66 5.19 -34.85
CA LEU A 16 40.35 4.97 -33.58
C LEU A 16 40.39 6.24 -32.72
N ALA A 17 40.68 7.39 -33.34
CA ALA A 17 40.69 8.69 -32.67
C ALA A 17 39.31 9.04 -32.12
N GLN A 18 38.23 8.90 -32.91
CA GLN A 18 36.87 9.13 -32.41
C GLN A 18 36.58 8.21 -31.22
N ARG A 19 36.89 6.92 -31.34
CA ARG A 19 36.58 5.92 -30.31
C ARG A 19 37.27 6.24 -29.00
N LEU A 20 38.53 6.70 -29.07
CA LEU A 20 39.29 7.13 -27.90
C LEU A 20 38.65 8.38 -27.24
N VAL A 21 38.21 9.36 -28.03
CA VAL A 21 37.50 10.54 -27.53
C VAL A 21 36.19 10.15 -26.84
N PHE A 22 35.38 9.30 -27.44
CA PHE A 22 34.13 8.80 -26.85
C PHE A 22 34.37 8.03 -25.55
N ASN A 23 35.40 7.19 -25.49
CA ASN A 23 35.71 6.42 -24.29
C ASN A 23 36.22 7.29 -23.13
N LEU A 24 36.99 8.34 -23.40
CA LEU A 24 37.58 9.20 -22.37
C LEU A 24 36.67 10.34 -21.92
N LEU A 25 35.90 10.92 -22.84
CA LEU A 25 35.09 12.12 -22.58
C LEU A 25 33.58 11.85 -22.52
N GLY A 26 33.11 10.69 -22.99
CA GLY A 26 31.69 10.43 -23.18
C GLY A 26 30.85 10.55 -21.90
N PHE A 27 31.34 10.04 -20.77
CA PHE A 27 30.64 10.12 -19.47
C PHE A 27 30.93 11.40 -18.67
N ARG A 28 31.90 12.23 -19.10
CA ARG A 28 32.22 13.47 -18.40
C ARG A 28 31.03 14.42 -18.48
N SER A 29 30.72 15.05 -17.35
CA SER A 29 29.67 16.07 -17.22
C SER A 29 28.31 15.63 -17.80
N LEU A 30 28.01 14.34 -17.70
CA LEU A 30 26.72 13.75 -18.08
C LEU A 30 25.92 13.46 -16.81
N THR A 31 24.78 14.13 -16.69
CA THR A 31 23.84 13.94 -15.57
C THR A 31 22.59 13.26 -16.09
N TYR A 32 22.14 12.24 -15.37
CA TYR A 32 20.87 11.57 -15.58
C TYR A 32 20.14 11.49 -14.26
N SER A 33 18.87 11.85 -14.25
CA SER A 33 17.98 11.70 -13.11
C SER A 33 16.61 11.22 -13.55
N ARG A 34 15.96 10.49 -12.65
CA ARG A 34 14.58 10.01 -12.81
C ARG A 34 13.80 10.39 -11.56
N SER A 35 12.60 10.93 -11.75
CA SER A 35 11.71 11.32 -10.66
C SER A 35 10.26 11.01 -11.03
N PHE A 36 9.44 10.76 -10.02
CA PHE A 36 7.99 10.67 -10.18
C PHE A 36 7.34 11.99 -9.76
N SER A 37 6.26 12.39 -10.44
CA SER A 37 5.51 13.60 -10.08
C SER A 37 4.86 13.52 -8.71
N SER A 38 4.57 12.30 -8.24
CA SER A 38 4.18 12.00 -6.86
C SER A 38 4.92 10.76 -6.38
N LEU A 39 5.33 10.75 -5.12
CA LEU A 39 5.97 9.58 -4.48
C LEU A 39 4.94 8.60 -3.89
N ARG A 40 3.69 9.05 -3.73
CA ARG A 40 2.60 8.31 -3.08
C ARG A 40 1.33 8.44 -3.92
N LEU A 41 0.65 7.31 -4.16
CA LEU A 41 -0.63 7.25 -4.88
C LEU A 41 -1.37 5.96 -4.52
N HIS A 42 -2.63 5.86 -4.89
CA HIS A 42 -3.42 4.63 -4.73
C HIS A 42 -3.36 3.74 -5.98
N ALA A 43 -3.51 2.43 -5.77
CA ALA A 43 -3.64 1.47 -6.86
C ALA A 43 -4.79 1.85 -7.81
N GLY A 44 -4.55 1.71 -9.10
CA GLY A 44 -5.42 2.17 -10.19
C GLY A 44 -5.11 3.59 -10.69
N GLN A 45 -4.34 4.38 -9.95
CA GLN A 45 -3.97 5.74 -10.38
C GLN A 45 -2.74 5.73 -11.30
N SER A 46 -2.57 6.84 -12.02
CA SER A 46 -1.42 7.10 -12.89
C SER A 46 -0.52 8.20 -12.34
N VAL A 47 0.78 8.10 -12.62
CA VAL A 47 1.80 9.07 -12.23
C VAL A 47 2.71 9.38 -13.41
N TRP A 48 3.25 10.60 -13.47
CA TRP A 48 4.24 10.97 -14.47
C TRP A 48 5.64 10.62 -13.97
N MET A 49 6.38 9.83 -14.76
CA MET A 49 7.80 9.58 -14.56
C MET A 49 8.59 10.53 -15.47
N ASN A 50 9.33 11.46 -14.86
CA ASN A 50 10.20 12.39 -15.57
C ASN A 50 11.62 11.83 -15.62
N GLU A 51 12.14 11.64 -16.83
CA GLU A 51 13.54 11.32 -17.10
C GLU A 51 14.23 12.57 -17.62
N THR A 52 15.22 13.05 -16.88
CA THR A 52 16.02 14.22 -17.24
C THR A 52 17.43 13.79 -17.57
N ILE A 53 17.91 14.18 -18.75
CA ILE A 53 19.29 13.99 -19.15
C ILE A 53 19.94 15.30 -19.59
N ALA A 54 21.09 15.61 -19.00
CA ALA A 54 21.83 16.84 -19.29
C ALA A 54 23.25 16.52 -19.77
N ASN A 55 23.57 16.98 -20.98
CA ASN A 55 24.90 16.90 -21.54
C ASN A 55 25.62 18.24 -21.37
N ARG A 56 26.42 18.40 -20.30
CA ARG A 56 27.09 19.66 -19.98
C ARG A 56 28.50 19.80 -20.60
N LYS A 57 28.71 19.17 -21.77
CA LYS A 57 29.98 19.23 -22.51
C LYS A 57 29.76 19.61 -23.97
N ARG A 58 30.84 20.01 -24.64
CA ARG A 58 30.87 20.34 -26.08
C ARG A 58 30.65 19.13 -26.99
N MET A 59 30.92 17.94 -26.49
CA MET A 59 30.82 16.72 -27.27
C MET A 59 29.36 16.26 -27.37
N PRO A 60 28.79 16.16 -28.58
CA PRO A 60 27.46 15.60 -28.78
C PRO A 60 27.45 14.10 -28.48
N LEU A 61 26.29 13.60 -28.08
CA LEU A 61 26.04 12.19 -27.84
C LEU A 61 25.03 11.71 -28.89
N PRO A 62 25.48 11.08 -30.00
CA PRO A 62 24.61 10.74 -31.12
C PRO A 62 23.52 9.75 -30.70
N TRP A 63 23.90 8.79 -29.86
CA TRP A 63 22.97 7.91 -29.18
C TRP A 63 23.48 7.54 -27.79
N LEU A 64 22.55 7.44 -26.87
CA LEU A 64 22.77 7.06 -25.49
C LEU A 64 21.61 6.18 -25.05
N ARG A 65 21.93 4.96 -24.61
CA ARG A 65 20.94 4.01 -24.10
C ARG A 65 20.98 4.03 -22.59
N VAL A 66 19.85 4.31 -21.95
CA VAL A 66 19.68 4.20 -20.51
C VAL A 66 18.77 3.02 -20.23
N GLU A 67 19.29 2.02 -19.53
CA GLU A 67 18.55 0.81 -19.16
C GLU A 67 18.32 0.77 -17.66
N SER A 68 17.12 0.38 -17.26
CA SER A 68 16.77 0.22 -15.87
C SER A 68 15.78 -0.92 -15.72
N MET A 69 16.01 -1.77 -14.72
CA MET A 69 15.07 -2.82 -14.36
C MET A 69 13.95 -2.18 -13.55
N LEU A 70 12.73 -2.24 -14.08
CA LEU A 70 11.53 -1.77 -13.42
C LEU A 70 10.64 -2.96 -13.06
N PRO A 71 9.88 -2.88 -11.96
CA PRO A 71 8.85 -3.86 -11.65
C PRO A 71 7.84 -3.98 -12.80
N ALA A 72 7.50 -5.21 -13.20
CA ALA A 72 6.58 -5.48 -14.30
C ALA A 72 5.14 -4.99 -14.04
N GLN A 73 4.83 -4.71 -12.77
CA GLN A 73 3.54 -4.18 -12.33
C GLN A 73 3.31 -2.73 -12.80
N LEU A 74 4.37 -1.96 -13.07
CA LEU A 74 4.26 -0.59 -13.58
C LEU A 74 3.95 -0.61 -15.08
N VAL A 75 2.79 -0.10 -15.47
CA VAL A 75 2.33 -0.14 -16.87
C VAL A 75 2.52 1.22 -17.54
N PHE A 76 3.44 1.28 -18.50
CA PHE A 76 3.66 2.45 -19.34
C PHE A 76 2.60 2.52 -20.44
N LYS A 77 1.81 3.60 -20.50
CA LYS A 77 0.72 3.74 -21.48
C LYS A 77 1.23 3.99 -22.91
N GLN A 78 2.34 4.70 -23.05
CA GLN A 78 2.87 5.11 -24.35
C GLN A 78 4.12 4.27 -24.66
N ARG A 79 4.01 3.39 -25.66
CA ARG A 79 5.18 2.76 -26.31
C ARG A 79 5.67 3.73 -27.37
N GLU A 80 6.57 4.65 -27.01
CA GLU A 80 7.27 5.43 -28.04
C GLU A 80 8.19 4.50 -28.83
N SER A 81 8.42 4.83 -30.11
CA SER A 81 9.27 4.04 -31.03
C SER A 81 10.70 3.83 -30.54
N ASP A 82 11.18 4.72 -29.66
CA ASP A 82 12.55 4.72 -29.14
C ASP A 82 12.71 3.90 -27.85
N MET A 83 11.68 3.12 -27.49
CA MET A 83 11.64 2.30 -26.28
C MET A 83 11.64 0.80 -26.61
N ALA A 84 12.53 0.05 -25.97
CA ALA A 84 12.47 -1.40 -25.92
C ALA A 84 12.03 -1.83 -24.52
N ILE A 85 10.80 -2.35 -24.40
CA ILE A 85 10.28 -2.94 -23.15
C ILE A 85 10.22 -4.46 -23.32
N HIS A 86 11.16 -5.16 -22.68
CA HIS A 86 11.12 -6.62 -22.57
C HIS A 86 10.51 -6.97 -21.21
N ARG A 87 9.27 -7.49 -21.21
CA ARG A 87 8.58 -7.92 -19.99
C ARG A 87 9.00 -9.36 -19.63
N GLY A 88 9.60 -9.54 -18.46
CA GLY A 88 9.64 -10.82 -17.76
C GLY A 88 8.53 -10.90 -16.70
N ASP A 89 8.43 -12.02 -16.00
CA ASP A 89 7.35 -12.29 -15.04
C ASP A 89 7.34 -11.36 -13.81
N ARG A 90 8.50 -10.78 -13.45
CA ARG A 90 8.65 -9.89 -12.27
C ARG A 90 9.25 -8.54 -12.57
N LEU A 91 10.20 -8.50 -13.50
CA LEU A 91 10.92 -7.30 -13.90
C LEU A 91 10.76 -7.10 -15.40
N GLN A 92 10.71 -5.84 -15.81
CA GLN A 92 10.78 -5.42 -17.20
C GLN A 92 12.00 -4.53 -17.39
N ASN A 93 12.72 -4.72 -18.49
CA ASN A 93 13.79 -3.80 -18.87
C ASN A 93 13.16 -2.58 -19.53
N HIS A 94 13.36 -1.40 -18.95
CA HIS A 94 12.98 -0.12 -19.54
C HIS A 94 14.22 0.53 -20.14
N ALA A 95 14.34 0.44 -21.47
CA ALA A 95 15.42 1.05 -22.22
C ALA A 95 14.93 2.34 -22.92
N SER A 96 15.55 3.47 -22.57
CA SER A 96 15.34 4.77 -23.20
C SER A 96 16.53 5.14 -24.07
N LEU A 97 16.30 5.42 -25.36
CA LEU A 97 17.33 5.86 -26.29
C LEU A 97 17.29 7.39 -26.46
N PHE A 98 18.40 8.09 -26.22
CA PHE A 98 18.50 9.55 -26.34
C PHE A 98 19.56 9.94 -27.37
N SER A 99 19.29 10.99 -28.13
CA SER A 99 20.32 11.75 -28.84
C SER A 99 20.45 13.11 -28.14
N VAL A 100 21.61 13.42 -27.56
CA VAL A 100 21.78 14.60 -26.70
C VAL A 100 22.85 15.53 -27.28
N PRO A 101 22.46 16.67 -27.87
CA PRO A 101 23.40 17.66 -28.38
C PRO A 101 24.28 18.28 -27.28
N PRO A 102 25.31 19.05 -27.66
CA PRO A 102 26.14 19.77 -26.71
C PRO A 102 25.31 20.75 -25.87
N TYR A 103 25.65 20.87 -24.58
CA TYR A 103 25.02 21.82 -23.64
C TYR A 103 23.49 21.78 -23.60
N THR A 104 22.91 20.62 -23.88
CA THR A 104 21.46 20.44 -23.97
C THR A 104 20.96 19.57 -22.82
N GLU A 105 19.78 19.91 -22.33
CA GLU A 105 19.01 19.10 -21.39
C GLU A 105 17.73 18.63 -22.08
N ILE A 106 17.43 17.34 -21.95
CA ILE A 106 16.22 16.71 -22.49
C ILE A 106 15.43 16.15 -21.32
N VAL A 107 14.15 16.52 -21.23
CA VAL A 107 13.20 15.97 -20.26
C VAL A 107 12.14 15.17 -21.00
N ARG A 108 12.03 13.88 -20.70
CA ARG A 108 10.95 13.01 -21.19
C ARG A 108 9.99 12.69 -20.06
N LYS A 109 8.68 12.76 -20.37
CA LYS A 109 7.61 12.45 -19.42
C LYS A 109 6.90 11.19 -19.86
N HIS A 110 6.83 10.21 -18.97
CA HIS A 110 6.17 8.94 -19.22
C HIS A 110 4.97 8.80 -18.30
N GLU A 111 3.80 8.47 -18.87
CA GLU A 111 2.63 8.16 -18.05
C GLU A 111 2.69 6.69 -17.59
N VAL A 112 2.76 6.50 -16.27
CA VAL A 112 2.87 5.19 -15.62
C VAL A 112 1.60 4.90 -14.85
N VAL A 113 0.88 3.84 -15.21
CA VAL A 113 -0.28 3.33 -14.47
C VAL A 113 0.19 2.32 -13.44
N CYS A 114 -0.32 2.44 -12.22
CA CYS A 114 0.00 1.58 -11.10
C CYS A 114 -1.21 0.69 -10.75
N PRO A 115 -1.46 -0.42 -11.47
CA PRO A 115 -2.64 -1.26 -11.24
C PRO A 115 -2.61 -2.00 -9.91
N GLN A 116 -1.41 -2.36 -9.42
CA GLN A 116 -1.22 -3.09 -8.18
C GLN A 116 -0.58 -2.18 -7.13
N ARG A 117 -0.92 -2.41 -5.86
CA ARG A 117 -0.22 -1.74 -4.76
C ARG A 117 1.19 -2.31 -4.62
N GLY A 118 2.08 -1.55 -4.00
CA GLY A 118 3.44 -2.01 -3.79
C GLY A 118 4.40 -0.87 -3.49
N ARG A 119 5.52 -1.23 -2.91
CA ARG A 119 6.69 -0.36 -2.80
C ARG A 119 7.64 -0.67 -3.96
N TYR A 120 7.72 0.25 -4.91
CA TYR A 120 8.53 0.09 -6.11
C TYR A 120 9.79 0.93 -6.00
N ARG A 121 10.95 0.26 -5.93
CA ARG A 121 12.25 0.91 -5.85
C ARG A 121 13.08 0.65 -7.10
N VAL A 122 13.77 1.69 -7.56
CA VAL A 122 14.71 1.62 -8.68
C VAL A 122 16.10 1.96 -8.17
N ASP A 123 16.89 0.93 -7.89
CA ASP A 123 18.20 1.08 -7.22
C ASP A 123 19.34 1.47 -8.17
N SER A 124 19.20 1.16 -9.46
CA SER A 124 20.26 1.42 -10.43
C SER A 124 19.75 1.54 -11.86
N TYR A 125 20.58 2.18 -12.66
CA TYR A 125 20.45 2.24 -14.11
C TYR A 125 21.83 2.07 -14.75
N THR A 126 21.83 1.55 -15.96
CA THR A 126 23.04 1.39 -16.77
C THR A 126 22.93 2.34 -17.95
N ILE A 127 23.95 3.20 -18.10
CA ILE A 127 24.08 4.09 -19.26
C ILE A 127 25.11 3.49 -20.20
N THR A 128 24.73 3.28 -21.45
CA THR A 128 25.62 2.89 -22.54
C THR A 128 25.68 4.01 -23.57
N LEU A 129 26.89 4.50 -23.81
CA LEU A 129 27.18 5.44 -24.90
C LEU A 129 27.54 4.66 -26.14
N GLY A 130 27.28 5.21 -27.31
CA GLY A 130 28.03 4.78 -28.49
C GLY A 130 28.44 5.92 -29.39
N ASP A 131 29.21 5.53 -30.39
CA ASP A 131 29.82 6.46 -31.33
C ASP A 131 28.90 6.79 -32.51
N TRP A 132 29.40 7.65 -33.41
CA TRP A 132 28.68 8.08 -34.60
C TRP A 132 28.38 6.96 -35.61
N ILE A 133 29.11 5.84 -35.54
CA ILE A 133 28.95 4.69 -36.44
C ILE A 133 27.99 3.66 -35.84
N GLY A 134 27.49 3.91 -34.62
CA GLY A 134 26.54 3.02 -33.94
C GLY A 134 27.22 1.91 -33.12
N VAL A 135 28.55 1.95 -32.95
CA VAL A 135 29.27 0.95 -32.16
C VAL A 135 29.06 1.25 -30.68
N PRO A 136 28.56 0.28 -29.89
CA PRO A 136 28.44 0.46 -28.44
C PRO A 136 29.81 0.66 -27.82
N GLY A 137 29.93 1.74 -27.06
CA GLY A 137 31.11 2.10 -26.29
C GLY A 137 31.03 1.56 -24.86
N LYS A 138 31.68 2.28 -23.96
CA LYS A 138 31.69 1.95 -22.53
C LYS A 138 30.29 2.07 -21.93
N SER A 139 29.95 1.14 -21.03
CA SER A 139 28.77 1.20 -20.17
C SER A 139 29.17 1.59 -18.74
N ASP A 140 28.32 2.37 -18.09
CA ASP A 140 28.51 2.83 -16.71
C ASP A 140 27.23 2.53 -15.92
N LYS A 141 27.36 1.73 -14.85
CA LYS A 141 26.24 1.43 -13.95
C LYS A 141 26.28 2.40 -12.79
N ARG A 142 25.21 3.17 -12.62
CA ARG A 142 25.08 4.16 -11.56
C ARG A 142 23.92 3.81 -10.65
N THR A 143 24.02 4.26 -9.40
CA THR A 143 22.93 4.13 -8.43
C THR A 143 21.85 5.16 -8.74
N ALA A 144 20.60 4.75 -8.53
CA ALA A 144 19.45 5.62 -8.45
C ALA A 144 18.78 5.39 -7.09
N ASP A 145 18.15 6.44 -6.59
CA ASP A 145 17.32 6.34 -5.40
C ASP A 145 15.96 6.93 -5.75
N CYS A 146 15.18 6.15 -6.49
CA CYS A 146 13.84 6.51 -6.92
C CYS A 146 12.86 5.48 -6.36
N GLU A 147 11.92 5.96 -5.56
CA GLU A 147 10.93 5.14 -4.87
C GLU A 147 9.52 5.66 -5.14
N LEU A 148 8.61 4.73 -5.38
CA LEU A 148 7.19 4.96 -5.57
C LEU A 148 6.41 4.02 -4.65
N VAL A 149 5.60 4.59 -3.75
CA VAL A 149 4.74 3.81 -2.86
C VAL A 149 3.31 3.89 -3.37
N VAL A 150 2.78 2.75 -3.77
CA VAL A 150 1.40 2.61 -4.23
C VAL A 150 0.59 1.95 -3.12
N TYR A 151 -0.35 2.70 -2.57
CA TYR A 151 -1.28 2.26 -1.54
C TYR A 151 -2.37 1.35 -2.10
N PRO A 152 -3.01 0.52 -1.26
CA PRO A 152 -4.23 -0.19 -1.67
C PRO A 152 -5.29 0.78 -2.22
N ALA A 153 -6.13 0.31 -3.13
CA ALA A 153 -7.27 1.08 -3.59
C ALA A 153 -8.23 1.34 -2.43
N VAL A 154 -8.80 2.54 -2.38
CA VAL A 154 -9.84 2.90 -1.41
C VAL A 154 -11.19 2.87 -2.11
N LYS A 155 -12.09 2.05 -1.59
CA LYS A 155 -13.47 1.90 -2.02
C LYS A 155 -14.38 2.85 -1.25
N ASP A 156 -15.52 3.18 -1.86
CA ASP A 156 -16.55 3.93 -1.17
C ASP A 156 -17.23 3.03 -0.14
N ILE A 157 -17.62 3.59 1.02
CA ILE A 157 -18.35 2.86 2.05
C ILE A 157 -19.70 2.32 1.54
N ARG A 158 -20.25 2.91 0.48
CA ARG A 158 -21.48 2.45 -0.19
C ARG A 158 -21.30 1.10 -0.89
N ASP A 159 -20.07 0.76 -1.26
CA ASP A 159 -19.73 -0.51 -1.92
C ASP A 159 -19.54 -1.66 -0.92
N PHE A 160 -19.56 -1.37 0.38
CA PHE A 160 -19.48 -2.40 1.42
C PHE A 160 -20.79 -3.16 1.56
N PRO A 161 -20.73 -4.47 1.91
CA PRO A 161 -21.90 -5.21 2.35
C PRO A 161 -22.64 -4.48 3.48
N LEU A 162 -23.97 -4.54 3.46
CA LEU A 162 -24.84 -3.73 4.32
C LEU A 162 -24.50 -3.87 5.82
N ASP A 163 -24.22 -5.08 6.27
CA ASP A 163 -23.90 -5.36 7.68
C ASP A 163 -22.58 -4.71 8.11
N ALA A 164 -21.54 -4.83 7.28
CA ALA A 164 -20.24 -4.20 7.52
C ALA A 164 -20.35 -2.67 7.47
N ARG A 165 -21.14 -2.13 6.53
CA ARG A 165 -21.42 -0.70 6.45
C ARG A 165 -22.11 -0.18 7.71
N LYS A 166 -23.18 -0.83 8.16
CA LYS A 166 -23.90 -0.45 9.40
C LYS A 166 -23.00 -0.50 10.62
N TYR A 167 -22.16 -1.54 10.71
CA TYR A 167 -21.19 -1.68 11.78
C TYR A 167 -20.14 -0.56 11.78
N LEU A 168 -19.54 -0.25 10.63
CA LEU A 168 -18.58 0.85 10.51
C LEU A 168 -19.21 2.21 10.79
N GLN A 169 -20.47 2.41 10.40
CA GLN A 169 -21.24 3.59 10.75
C GLN A 169 -21.49 3.68 12.25
N SER A 170 -21.88 2.60 12.94
CA SER A 170 -22.04 2.63 14.40
C SER A 170 -20.73 2.91 15.12
N VAL A 171 -19.61 2.35 14.62
CA VAL A 171 -18.29 2.61 15.19
C VAL A 171 -17.90 4.09 15.01
N ARG A 172 -18.10 4.65 13.82
CA ARG A 172 -17.81 6.05 13.53
C ARG A 172 -18.72 7.03 14.29
N SER A 173 -20.03 6.76 14.36
CA SER A 173 -20.99 7.67 15.00
C SER A 173 -20.77 7.78 16.50
N ALA A 174 -20.43 6.69 17.19
CA ALA A 174 -20.08 6.74 18.61
C ALA A 174 -18.71 7.39 18.88
N ALA A 175 -17.87 7.58 17.85
CA ALA A 175 -16.62 8.33 17.93
C ALA A 175 -16.78 9.83 17.58
N SER A 176 -17.95 10.27 17.10
CA SER A 176 -18.15 11.67 16.70
C SER A 176 -18.35 12.59 17.92
N PRO A 177 -17.57 13.68 18.06
CA PRO A 177 -17.77 14.67 19.12
C PRO A 177 -19.08 15.46 18.99
N ILE A 178 -19.77 15.35 17.86
CA ILE A 178 -20.94 16.18 17.52
C ILE A 178 -22.23 15.64 18.16
N MET A 179 -22.20 14.46 18.79
CA MET A 179 -23.25 14.06 19.71
C MET A 179 -23.01 14.71 21.09
N GLU A 180 -23.07 16.03 21.13
CA GLU A 180 -23.53 16.71 22.34
C GLU A 180 -25.00 16.32 22.53
N ASP A 181 -25.28 15.16 23.11
CA ASP A 181 -26.44 15.06 23.98
C ASP A 181 -26.46 13.78 24.80
N HIS A 182 -26.40 14.00 26.11
CA HIS A 182 -26.81 13.09 27.17
C HIS A 182 -26.07 11.73 27.19
N PRO A 183 -24.97 11.61 27.98
CA PRO A 183 -24.46 10.29 28.34
C PRO A 183 -25.62 9.52 28.95
N HIS A 184 -25.95 8.36 28.37
CA HIS A 184 -26.97 7.49 28.93
C HIS A 184 -26.66 7.25 30.40
N VAL A 185 -27.60 7.65 31.27
CA VAL A 185 -27.51 7.41 32.71
C VAL A 185 -27.70 5.92 32.91
N ALA A 186 -26.61 5.17 33.01
CA ALA A 186 -26.59 3.73 33.20
C ALA A 186 -27.14 3.31 34.59
N GLY A 187 -27.37 4.27 35.48
CA GLY A 187 -28.02 4.07 36.76
C GLY A 187 -27.77 5.22 37.72
N ILE A 188 -28.11 5.01 38.99
CA ILE A 188 -27.89 5.97 40.07
C ILE A 188 -27.02 5.28 41.12
N ARG A 189 -26.02 5.99 41.65
CA ARG A 189 -25.16 5.46 42.73
C ARG A 189 -25.00 6.49 43.85
N PRO A 190 -24.63 6.07 45.08
CA PRO A 190 -24.23 6.98 46.14
C PRO A 190 -23.07 7.87 45.70
N TYR A 191 -23.15 9.15 46.06
CA TYR A 191 -22.08 10.12 45.94
C TYR A 191 -20.85 9.65 46.70
N ARG A 192 -19.67 9.81 46.10
CA ARG A 192 -18.39 9.57 46.74
C ARG A 192 -17.58 10.86 46.72
N GLU A 193 -16.74 11.04 47.73
CA GLU A 193 -15.82 12.18 47.79
C GLU A 193 -14.94 12.20 46.52
N GLY A 194 -14.97 13.32 45.79
CA GLY A 194 -14.33 13.48 44.48
C GLY A 194 -15.29 13.55 43.29
N ASP A 195 -16.56 13.18 43.46
CA ASP A 195 -17.58 13.34 42.43
C ASP A 195 -17.97 14.82 42.25
N SER A 196 -18.15 15.26 40.99
CA SER A 196 -18.58 16.64 40.72
C SER A 196 -20.05 16.84 41.11
N PHE A 197 -20.36 17.94 41.80
CA PHE A 197 -21.74 18.34 42.14
C PHE A 197 -22.66 18.52 40.92
N ARG A 198 -22.10 18.75 39.73
CA ARG A 198 -22.86 18.81 38.46
C ARG A 198 -23.47 17.47 38.07
N MET A 199 -23.01 16.35 38.64
CA MET A 199 -23.50 15.01 38.36
C MET A 199 -24.55 14.52 39.38
N VAL A 200 -24.92 15.37 40.34
CA VAL A 200 -25.92 15.04 41.37
C VAL A 200 -27.31 15.00 40.76
N ASN A 201 -28.01 13.88 40.96
CA ASN A 201 -29.42 13.78 40.63
C ASN A 201 -30.23 14.33 41.81
N TRP A 202 -30.57 15.61 41.76
CA TRP A 202 -31.32 16.29 42.81
C TRP A 202 -32.70 15.66 43.04
N SER A 203 -33.36 15.15 41.99
CA SER A 203 -34.68 14.53 42.13
C SER A 203 -34.63 13.20 42.88
N ALA A 204 -33.60 12.39 42.65
CA ALA A 204 -33.38 11.14 43.39
C ALA A 204 -32.92 11.43 44.83
N THR A 205 -32.01 12.39 44.99
CA THR A 205 -31.48 12.83 46.29
C THR A 205 -32.58 13.37 47.20
N ALA A 206 -33.53 14.15 46.65
CA ALA A 206 -34.66 14.68 47.40
C ALA A 206 -35.62 13.58 47.92
N LYS A 207 -35.73 12.45 47.21
CA LYS A 207 -36.61 11.34 47.59
C LYS A 207 -36.00 10.39 48.61
N THR A 208 -34.68 10.17 48.55
CA THR A 208 -33.98 9.19 49.41
C THR A 208 -33.28 9.83 50.60
N GLY A 209 -33.10 11.16 50.60
CA GLY A 209 -32.33 11.88 51.63
C GLY A 209 -30.82 11.60 51.57
N GLN A 210 -30.35 10.87 50.56
CA GLN A 210 -28.93 10.55 50.35
C GLN A 210 -28.46 11.17 49.05
N LEU A 211 -27.27 11.77 49.05
CA LEU A 211 -26.66 12.33 47.83
C LEU A 211 -26.42 11.21 46.81
N LEU A 212 -27.15 11.29 45.70
CA LEU A 212 -27.12 10.32 44.61
C LEU A 212 -26.62 11.00 43.33
N VAL A 213 -25.69 10.35 42.63
CA VAL A 213 -25.12 10.83 41.36
C VAL A 213 -25.55 9.93 40.20
N HIS A 214 -25.71 10.54 39.01
CA HIS A 214 -25.88 9.77 37.78
C HIS A 214 -24.62 8.95 37.50
N LYS A 215 -24.77 7.62 37.42
CA LYS A 215 -23.71 6.73 36.96
C LYS A 215 -23.64 6.85 35.43
N ARG A 216 -22.63 7.57 34.93
CA ARG A 216 -22.32 7.62 33.50
C ARG A 216 -21.74 6.27 33.08
N GLU A 217 -22.18 5.74 31.94
CA GLU A 217 -21.41 4.69 31.27
C GLU A 217 -20.05 5.29 30.89
N SER A 218 -18.97 4.58 31.19
CA SER A 218 -17.65 4.98 30.70
C SER A 218 -17.74 5.01 29.19
N MET A 219 -17.45 6.17 28.60
CA MET A 219 -17.28 6.32 27.16
C MET A 219 -16.24 5.29 26.74
N GLN A 220 -16.69 4.16 26.18
CA GLN A 220 -15.78 3.17 25.63
C GLN A 220 -15.10 3.88 24.47
N ASP A 221 -13.77 3.96 24.51
CA ASP A 221 -12.99 4.35 23.35
C ASP A 221 -13.41 3.39 22.22
N ASN A 222 -14.13 3.93 21.22
CA ASN A 222 -14.80 3.13 20.21
C ASN A 222 -13.81 2.76 19.10
N ASP A 223 -12.72 2.14 19.52
CA ASP A 223 -11.54 1.90 18.72
C ASP A 223 -11.79 0.71 17.80
N LEU A 224 -11.75 0.95 16.49
CA LEU A 224 -11.82 -0.14 15.52
C LEU A 224 -10.46 -0.82 15.44
N THR A 225 -10.42 -2.14 15.54
CA THR A 225 -9.26 -2.95 15.15
C THR A 225 -9.66 -3.80 13.95
N ILE A 226 -8.97 -3.59 12.83
CA ILE A 226 -9.23 -4.33 11.60
C ILE A 226 -8.29 -5.54 11.58
N LEU A 227 -8.84 -6.74 11.45
CA LEU A 227 -8.07 -7.96 11.24
C LEU A 227 -8.20 -8.34 9.77
N LEU A 228 -7.09 -8.42 9.05
CA LEU A 228 -7.06 -8.96 7.70
C LEU A 228 -6.49 -10.38 7.72
N ASN A 229 -7.24 -11.33 7.18
CA ASN A 229 -6.79 -12.70 7.02
C ASN A 229 -5.92 -12.87 5.75
N ALA A 230 -4.74 -13.47 5.91
CA ALA A 230 -3.79 -13.81 4.86
C ALA A 230 -3.94 -15.25 4.34
N GLU A 231 -4.78 -16.08 4.97
CA GLU A 231 -4.97 -17.47 4.55
C GLU A 231 -5.63 -17.55 3.17
N LEU A 232 -4.96 -18.25 2.26
CA LEU A 232 -5.40 -18.39 0.87
C LEU A 232 -6.11 -19.71 0.57
N LEU A 233 -6.24 -20.62 1.54
CA LEU A 233 -6.80 -21.94 1.30
C LEU A 233 -7.89 -22.24 2.32
N ASP A 234 -9.12 -22.26 1.84
CA ASP A 234 -10.27 -22.80 2.55
C ASP A 234 -10.25 -24.33 2.38
N GLN A 235 -9.84 -25.03 3.44
CA GLN A 235 -9.75 -26.49 3.45
C GLN A 235 -11.13 -27.16 3.44
N GLU A 236 -12.13 -26.56 4.10
CA GLU A 236 -13.47 -27.13 4.22
C GLU A 236 -14.19 -27.16 2.86
N HIS A 237 -13.96 -26.13 2.03
CA HIS A 237 -14.57 -26.01 0.71
C HIS A 237 -13.60 -26.26 -0.46
N ASN A 238 -12.35 -26.67 -0.17
CA ASN A 238 -11.28 -26.86 -1.14
C ASN A 238 -11.14 -25.69 -2.14
N ARG A 239 -11.19 -24.45 -1.60
CA ARG A 239 -11.18 -23.23 -2.40
C ARG A 239 -9.88 -22.46 -2.16
N ARG A 240 -9.20 -22.13 -3.26
CA ARG A 240 -8.03 -21.25 -3.25
C ARG A 240 -8.44 -19.81 -3.51
N ILE A 241 -7.99 -18.90 -2.66
CA ILE A 241 -8.15 -17.46 -2.82
C ILE A 241 -7.08 -16.96 -3.80
N THR A 242 -7.52 -16.20 -4.80
CA THR A 242 -6.61 -15.64 -5.81
C THR A 242 -5.87 -14.42 -5.25
N SER A 243 -4.76 -14.03 -5.90
CA SER A 243 -4.06 -12.79 -5.52
C SER A 243 -4.98 -11.58 -5.65
N GLU A 244 -5.84 -11.54 -6.68
CA GLU A 244 -6.78 -10.43 -6.90
C GLU A 244 -7.83 -10.33 -5.79
N GLN A 245 -8.34 -11.47 -5.32
CA GLN A 245 -9.23 -11.50 -4.16
C GLN A 245 -8.53 -10.94 -2.92
N PHE A 246 -7.26 -11.30 -2.67
CA PHE A 246 -6.51 -10.69 -1.57
C PHE A 246 -6.33 -9.17 -1.73
N GLU A 247 -6.02 -8.67 -2.93
CA GLU A 247 -5.95 -7.23 -3.20
C GLU A 247 -7.27 -6.51 -2.87
N ASP A 248 -8.39 -7.15 -3.20
CA ASP A 248 -9.72 -6.62 -2.96
C ASP A 248 -10.07 -6.62 -1.46
N ALA A 249 -9.74 -7.69 -0.74
CA ALA A 249 -9.89 -7.77 0.72
C ALA A 249 -9.07 -6.68 1.43
N LEU A 250 -7.83 -6.47 1.01
CA LEU A 250 -7.02 -5.38 1.56
C LEU A 250 -7.60 -4.02 1.22
N SER A 251 -8.16 -3.84 0.03
CA SER A 251 -8.83 -2.59 -0.36
C SER A 251 -10.03 -2.30 0.57
N TYR A 252 -10.84 -3.31 0.92
CA TYR A 252 -11.88 -3.16 1.95
C TYR A 252 -11.29 -2.80 3.33
N ALA A 253 -10.21 -3.45 3.74
CA ALA A 253 -9.57 -3.19 5.03
C ALA A 253 -8.99 -1.75 5.10
N ALA A 254 -8.30 -1.29 4.05
CA ALA A 254 -7.79 0.07 3.92
C ALA A 254 -8.93 1.11 3.95
N SER A 255 -10.03 0.81 3.26
CA SER A 255 -11.20 1.69 3.19
C SER A 255 -11.92 1.81 4.52
N ALA A 256 -12.02 0.72 5.30
CA ALA A 256 -12.56 0.74 6.64
C ALA A 256 -11.72 1.61 7.58
N ALA A 257 -10.38 1.49 7.52
CA ALA A 257 -9.47 2.33 8.30
C ALA A 257 -9.63 3.81 7.92
N HIS A 258 -9.63 4.10 6.62
CA HIS A 258 -9.81 5.45 6.10
C HIS A 258 -11.15 6.05 6.56
N TYR A 259 -12.25 5.29 6.44
CA TYR A 259 -13.59 5.74 6.81
C TYR A 259 -13.71 6.10 8.29
N VAL A 260 -13.09 5.33 9.18
CA VAL A 260 -13.11 5.60 10.62
C VAL A 260 -12.19 6.78 10.99
N ILE A 261 -10.95 6.78 10.49
CA ILE A 261 -9.97 7.82 10.82
C ILE A 261 -10.38 9.19 10.28
N SER A 262 -10.88 9.25 9.03
CA SER A 262 -11.42 10.50 8.45
C SER A 262 -12.68 11.00 9.18
N GLY A 263 -13.35 10.12 9.93
CA GLY A 263 -14.47 10.46 10.81
C GLY A 263 -14.09 10.97 12.20
N GLY A 264 -12.79 11.07 12.51
CA GLY A 264 -12.28 11.43 13.84
C GLY A 264 -12.14 10.25 14.80
N GLY A 265 -12.48 9.03 14.36
CA GLY A 265 -12.30 7.82 15.15
C GLY A 265 -10.86 7.32 15.15
N LYS A 266 -10.59 6.29 15.97
CA LYS A 266 -9.30 5.60 16.03
C LYS A 266 -9.42 4.24 15.35
N ALA A 267 -8.45 3.90 14.51
CA ALA A 267 -8.39 2.59 13.87
C ALA A 267 -7.00 1.95 14.06
N GLY A 268 -6.99 0.68 14.45
CA GLY A 268 -5.84 -0.19 14.53
C GLY A 268 -5.93 -1.28 13.48
N PHE A 269 -4.83 -2.00 13.28
CA PHE A 269 -4.73 -3.01 12.24
C PHE A 269 -3.94 -4.22 12.71
N ILE A 270 -4.43 -5.41 12.40
CA ILE A 270 -3.76 -6.68 12.63
C ILE A 270 -3.78 -7.45 11.31
N PHE A 271 -2.61 -7.90 10.86
CA PHE A 271 -2.48 -8.74 9.68
C PHE A 271 -1.72 -10.01 10.07
N ASN A 272 -2.33 -11.17 9.86
CA ASN A 272 -1.73 -12.46 10.18
C ASN A 272 -0.80 -13.01 9.08
N GLY A 273 -0.46 -12.19 8.09
CA GLY A 273 0.49 -12.51 7.05
C GLY A 273 1.81 -11.78 7.17
N VAL A 274 2.66 -11.96 6.16
CA VAL A 274 4.00 -11.39 6.07
C VAL A 274 3.98 -9.98 5.49
N ARG A 275 4.74 -9.07 6.12
CA ARG A 275 5.07 -7.75 5.57
C ARG A 275 6.47 -7.77 4.93
N GLY A 276 6.58 -7.49 3.64
CA GLY A 276 7.88 -7.44 2.95
C GLY A 276 8.55 -8.81 2.75
N GLU A 277 9.80 -8.81 2.31
CA GLU A 277 10.58 -10.05 2.13
C GLU A 277 11.33 -10.41 3.41
N GLY A 278 11.29 -11.68 3.81
CA GLY A 278 12.08 -12.19 4.93
C GLY A 278 11.52 -11.91 6.33
N GLN A 279 10.39 -11.23 6.46
CA GLN A 279 9.70 -11.10 7.76
C GLN A 279 8.79 -12.31 8.00
N THR A 280 8.69 -12.74 9.26
CA THR A 280 7.85 -13.87 9.68
C THR A 280 6.87 -13.50 10.78
N GLU A 281 6.91 -12.26 11.25
CA GLU A 281 6.03 -11.77 12.31
C GLU A 281 4.74 -11.20 11.73
N ILE A 282 3.65 -11.34 12.50
CA ILE A 282 2.38 -10.69 12.18
C ILE A 282 2.49 -9.18 12.39
N TYR A 283 1.83 -8.41 11.54
CA TYR A 283 1.78 -6.96 11.71
C TYR A 283 0.68 -6.58 12.70
N ARG A 284 1.02 -5.76 13.70
CA ARG A 284 0.08 -5.20 14.68
C ARG A 284 0.32 -3.70 14.85
N ALA A 285 -0.72 -2.90 14.61
CA ALA A 285 -0.74 -1.46 14.85
C ALA A 285 -1.90 -1.13 15.82
N PRO A 286 -1.62 -0.43 16.94
CA PRO A 286 -2.66 -0.04 17.88
C PRO A 286 -3.62 0.98 17.24
N ALA A 287 -4.82 1.08 17.80
CA ALA A 287 -5.80 2.06 17.35
C ALA A 287 -5.33 3.49 17.67
N ARG A 288 -5.21 4.31 16.62
CA ARG A 288 -4.86 5.72 16.73
C ARG A 288 -5.66 6.51 15.69
N ALA A 289 -5.71 7.83 15.89
CA ALA A 289 -6.37 8.77 15.00
C ALA A 289 -5.35 9.61 14.22
N GLY A 290 -5.83 10.37 13.23
CA GLY A 290 -5.05 11.36 12.48
C GLY A 290 -4.46 10.85 11.16
N ALA A 291 -4.20 11.80 10.26
CA ALA A 291 -3.71 11.51 8.90
C ALA A 291 -2.36 10.79 8.89
N ALA A 292 -1.41 11.20 9.74
CA ALA A 292 -0.10 10.55 9.82
C ALA A 292 -0.19 9.06 10.21
N HIS A 293 -1.17 8.69 11.06
CA HIS A 293 -1.41 7.28 11.38
C HIS A 293 -2.01 6.54 10.20
N MET A 294 -2.93 7.16 9.46
CA MET A 294 -3.47 6.59 8.23
C MET A 294 -2.36 6.33 7.19
N ASP A 295 -1.46 7.29 6.98
CA ASP A 295 -0.34 7.14 6.05
C ASP A 295 0.58 5.98 6.44
N ASN A 296 0.89 5.84 7.74
CA ASN A 296 1.68 4.71 8.25
C ASN A 296 1.00 3.36 8.03
N LEU A 297 -0.34 3.30 8.20
CA LEU A 297 -1.10 2.09 7.91
C LEU A 297 -1.04 1.76 6.41
N LEU A 298 -1.27 2.74 5.53
CA LEU A 298 -1.24 2.55 4.07
C LEU A 298 0.15 2.15 3.57
N GLU A 299 1.22 2.74 4.12
CA GLU A 299 2.61 2.36 3.83
C GLU A 299 2.89 0.90 4.24
N ALA A 300 2.41 0.47 5.41
CA ALA A 300 2.53 -0.94 5.81
C ALA A 300 1.73 -1.87 4.89
N MET A 301 0.50 -1.48 4.52
CA MET A 301 -0.36 -2.25 3.62
C MET A 301 0.22 -2.41 2.22
N ALA A 302 0.98 -1.42 1.72
CA ALA A 302 1.70 -1.51 0.45
C ALA A 302 2.73 -2.64 0.42
N GLU A 303 3.22 -3.09 1.57
CA GLU A 303 4.21 -4.17 1.71
C GLU A 303 3.58 -5.53 2.09
N PHE A 304 2.27 -5.61 2.34
CA PHE A 304 1.62 -6.87 2.72
C PHE A 304 1.59 -7.88 1.59
N ARG A 305 2.00 -9.10 1.92
CA ARG A 305 2.01 -10.24 1.00
C ARG A 305 0.98 -11.27 1.46
N PRO A 306 0.28 -11.96 0.53
CA PRO A 306 -0.67 -13.02 0.85
C PRO A 306 0.06 -14.32 1.23
N VAL A 307 0.89 -14.25 2.28
CA VAL A 307 1.65 -15.37 2.83
C VAL A 307 1.33 -15.40 4.31
N THR A 308 0.68 -16.47 4.77
CA THR A 308 0.30 -16.63 6.17
C THR A 308 1.54 -16.78 7.04
N ALA A 309 1.70 -15.87 8.01
CA ALA A 309 2.69 -15.98 9.07
C ALA A 309 2.10 -16.74 10.27
N LEU A 310 0.81 -16.53 10.54
CA LEU A 310 0.10 -17.13 11.67
C LEU A 310 -1.32 -17.54 11.26
N GLY A 311 -1.73 -18.77 11.56
CA GLY A 311 -3.09 -19.21 11.30
C GLY A 311 -4.12 -18.34 12.04
N LEU A 312 -5.23 -18.02 11.40
CA LEU A 312 -6.27 -17.13 11.94
C LEU A 312 -6.84 -17.69 13.26
N SER A 313 -7.05 -19.00 13.35
CA SER A 313 -7.47 -19.65 14.60
C SER A 313 -6.53 -19.34 15.76
N TYR A 314 -5.22 -19.41 15.53
CA TYR A 314 -4.24 -19.16 16.59
C TYR A 314 -4.15 -17.66 16.93
N LEU A 315 -4.29 -16.78 15.94
CA LEU A 315 -4.41 -15.34 16.20
C LEU A 315 -5.62 -15.03 17.08
N LEU A 316 -6.79 -15.64 16.81
CA LEU A 316 -7.98 -15.46 17.64
C LEU A 316 -7.79 -15.99 19.06
N GLU A 317 -7.12 -17.15 19.22
CA GLU A 317 -6.74 -17.69 20.54
C GLU A 317 -5.87 -16.70 21.32
N GLN A 318 -4.84 -16.11 20.69
CA GLN A 318 -4.02 -15.06 21.31
C GLN A 318 -4.84 -13.85 21.76
N LEU A 319 -5.78 -13.37 20.92
CA LEU A 319 -6.63 -12.23 21.28
C LEU A 319 -7.57 -12.55 22.47
N ILE A 320 -8.04 -13.79 22.57
CA ILE A 320 -8.87 -14.26 23.70
C ILE A 320 -8.04 -14.33 25.00
N GLU A 321 -6.76 -14.68 24.89
CA GLU A 321 -5.79 -14.74 26.00
C GLU A 321 -5.38 -13.36 26.50
N GLU A 322 -5.36 -12.34 25.63
CA GLU A 322 -5.12 -10.95 26.03
C GLU A 322 -6.19 -10.40 26.99
N ARG A 323 -7.37 -11.05 27.08
CA ARG A 323 -8.46 -10.71 28.03
C ARG A 323 -8.95 -9.25 27.95
N LYS A 324 -8.69 -8.56 26.84
CA LYS A 324 -9.20 -7.21 26.58
C LYS A 324 -10.72 -7.25 26.35
N ARG A 325 -11.39 -6.16 26.71
CA ARG A 325 -12.85 -6.02 26.64
C ARG A 325 -13.23 -4.68 26.02
N GLY A 326 -14.42 -4.60 25.42
CA GLY A 326 -14.93 -3.37 24.82
C GLY A 326 -14.25 -3.00 23.50
N LEU A 327 -13.52 -3.93 22.87
CA LEU A 327 -12.88 -3.68 21.58
C LEU A 327 -13.83 -3.99 20.43
N ASN A 328 -13.73 -3.19 19.36
CA ASN A 328 -14.46 -3.39 18.12
C ASN A 328 -13.56 -4.00 17.06
N TYR A 329 -13.88 -5.18 16.59
CA TYR A 329 -13.12 -5.89 15.58
C TYR A 329 -13.88 -5.97 14.26
N LEU A 330 -13.26 -5.55 13.17
CA LEU A 330 -13.70 -5.88 11.81
C LEU A 330 -12.79 -6.99 11.29
N LEU A 331 -13.32 -8.21 11.14
CA LEU A 331 -12.58 -9.34 10.58
C LEU A 331 -12.82 -9.42 9.08
N VAL A 332 -11.84 -9.01 8.27
CA VAL A 332 -11.86 -9.11 6.81
C VAL A 332 -11.25 -10.44 6.40
N THR A 333 -12.08 -11.35 5.89
CA THR A 333 -11.65 -12.71 5.52
C THR A 333 -12.46 -13.25 4.36
N ALA A 334 -11.85 -14.16 3.59
CA ALA A 334 -12.51 -14.81 2.47
C ALA A 334 -13.43 -15.97 2.93
N PHE A 335 -13.09 -16.61 4.04
CA PHE A 335 -13.83 -17.75 4.61
C PHE A 335 -13.69 -17.75 6.14
N ILE A 336 -14.58 -18.50 6.79
CA ILE A 336 -14.55 -18.79 8.23
C ILE A 336 -14.93 -20.27 8.40
N ASP A 337 -14.08 -21.02 9.10
CA ASP A 337 -14.32 -22.42 9.43
C ASP A 337 -15.07 -22.60 10.77
N GLY A 338 -15.56 -23.81 11.06
CA GLY A 338 -16.32 -24.07 12.29
C GLY A 338 -15.53 -23.86 13.60
N LYS A 339 -14.19 -23.94 13.57
CA LYS A 339 -13.34 -23.63 14.74
C LYS A 339 -13.26 -22.11 14.94
N GLN A 340 -13.07 -21.35 13.87
CA GLN A 340 -13.00 -19.90 13.86
C GLN A 340 -14.33 -19.28 14.33
N GLU A 341 -15.48 -19.83 13.92
CA GLU A 341 -16.79 -19.38 14.43
C GLU A 341 -16.90 -19.49 15.96
N LYS A 342 -16.46 -20.62 16.53
CA LYS A 342 -16.45 -20.84 17.99
C LYS A 342 -15.51 -19.87 18.70
N LEU A 343 -14.34 -19.60 18.12
CA LEU A 343 -13.38 -18.63 18.66
C LEU A 343 -13.92 -17.20 18.59
N ILE A 344 -14.56 -16.81 17.48
CA ILE A 344 -15.23 -15.50 17.35
C ILE A 344 -16.34 -15.36 18.39
N ALA A 345 -17.16 -16.39 18.60
CA ALA A 345 -18.20 -16.37 19.63
C ALA A 345 -17.62 -16.23 21.05
N ARG A 346 -16.48 -16.88 21.32
CA ARG A 346 -15.77 -16.76 22.60
C ARG A 346 -15.16 -15.37 22.79
N LEU A 347 -14.61 -14.77 21.74
CA LEU A 347 -14.11 -13.39 21.80
C LEU A 347 -15.26 -12.40 22.05
N ARG A 348 -16.44 -12.66 21.46
CA ARG A 348 -17.66 -11.88 21.73
C ARG A 348 -18.15 -12.03 23.17
N SER A 349 -18.15 -13.24 23.73
CA SER A 349 -18.59 -13.47 25.11
C SER A 349 -17.71 -12.81 26.18
N GLN A 350 -16.48 -12.42 25.83
CA GLN A 350 -15.62 -11.58 26.68
C GLN A 350 -16.02 -10.10 26.71
N GLY A 351 -17.02 -9.68 25.93
CA GLY A 351 -17.49 -8.30 25.83
C GLY A 351 -16.82 -7.50 24.72
N ASN A 352 -16.27 -8.17 23.69
CA ASN A 352 -15.79 -7.52 22.48
C ASN A 352 -16.85 -7.63 21.37
N THR A 353 -16.87 -6.67 20.45
CA THR A 353 -17.68 -6.79 19.25
C THR A 353 -16.81 -7.30 18.11
N VAL A 354 -17.28 -8.32 17.38
CA VAL A 354 -16.56 -8.85 16.21
C VAL A 354 -17.54 -8.87 15.05
N GLN A 355 -17.29 -8.10 14.00
CA GLN A 355 -18.05 -8.10 12.77
C GLN A 355 -17.23 -8.78 11.66
N PRO A 356 -17.61 -9.97 11.21
CA PRO A 356 -17.05 -10.56 10.00
C PRO A 356 -17.48 -9.78 8.75
N LEU A 357 -16.51 -9.47 7.91
CA LEU A 357 -16.68 -9.09 6.52
C LEU A 357 -16.24 -10.28 5.66
N LEU A 358 -17.21 -11.16 5.39
CA LEU A 358 -17.05 -12.31 4.51
C LEU A 358 -17.18 -11.86 3.06
N LEU A 359 -16.10 -11.99 2.29
CA LEU A 359 -16.08 -11.64 0.88
C LEU A 359 -16.39 -12.86 0.00
N TRP A 360 -17.10 -12.68 -1.11
CA TRP A 360 -17.43 -13.72 -2.10
C TRP A 360 -18.24 -14.92 -1.59
N LYS A 361 -19.10 -14.71 -0.59
CA LYS A 361 -20.01 -15.74 -0.06
C LYS A 361 -21.02 -16.23 -1.12
N GLU A 362 -21.45 -15.36 -2.02
CA GLU A 362 -22.48 -15.67 -3.03
C GLU A 362 -21.92 -16.39 -4.28
N GLU A 363 -20.69 -16.09 -4.68
CA GLU A 363 -20.02 -16.79 -5.79
C GLU A 363 -19.83 -18.29 -5.49
N ALA A 364 -19.56 -18.63 -4.21
CA ALA A 364 -19.45 -20.02 -3.75
C ALA A 364 -20.79 -20.77 -3.81
N ALA A 365 -21.92 -20.09 -3.65
CA ALA A 365 -23.25 -20.69 -3.75
C ALA A 365 -23.66 -20.93 -5.21
N ASN A 366 -23.27 -20.03 -6.12
CA ASN A 366 -23.60 -20.12 -7.55
C ASN A 366 -22.67 -21.04 -8.36
N GLY A 367 -21.39 -21.17 -7.98
CA GLY A 367 -20.46 -22.10 -8.63
C GLY A 367 -20.83 -23.58 -8.50
N ARG A 368 -21.74 -23.93 -7.58
CA ARG A 368 -22.32 -25.29 -7.47
C ARG A 368 -23.37 -25.60 -8.54
N LYS A 369 -23.92 -24.60 -9.27
CA LYS A 369 -24.99 -24.81 -10.25
C LYS A 369 -24.53 -24.97 -11.69
N THR A 370 -23.27 -24.67 -12.00
CA THR A 370 -22.72 -24.71 -13.38
C THR A 370 -21.84 -25.93 -13.65
N GLY A 371 -21.84 -26.92 -12.75
CA GLY A 371 -21.14 -28.20 -12.93
C GLY A 371 -22.13 -29.35 -13.04
N THR A 372 -22.84 -29.44 -14.17
CA THR A 372 -23.52 -30.66 -14.65
C THR A 372 -23.29 -30.79 -16.13
#